data_AF-A0A941EBB0-F1
#
_entry.id   AF-A0A941EBB0-F1
#
_cell.length_a   1.000
_cell.length_b   1.000
_cell.length_c   1.000
_cell.angle_alpha   90.00
_cell.angle_beta   90.00
_cell.angle_gamma   90.00
#
_symmetry.space_group_name_H-M   'P 1'
#
loop_
_entity.id
_entity.type
_entity.pdbx_description
1 polymer ?
#
loop_
_entity_poly.entity_id
_entity_poly.type
_entity_poly.pdbx_seq_one_letter_code
_entity_poly.pdbx_strand_id
1 'polypeptide(L)'
;MSREWQQRVPNIDDGNVRWSVVNLHSVEFSNEFEQSAKRLRDEVRRDPAMRAKHEEAYRYLLENTPTVREWAESTDTSFCSRAQLHEYLQAFSDYVFGDRTAPIAPPDSDEPCEHEERDENGECVPFDAEDGER
;
A
#
# COMPACT_ATOMS: atom_id res chain seq x y z
N MET A 1 -4.24 17.85 -2.41
CA MET A 1 -4.09 16.97 -3.57
C MET A 1 -5.17 15.90 -3.53
N SER A 2 -5.60 15.43 -4.69
CA SER A 2 -6.89 14.76 -4.86
C SER A 2 -6.83 13.30 -4.44
N ARG A 3 -7.66 12.88 -3.48
CA ARG A 3 -7.87 11.46 -3.11
C ARG A 3 -8.71 10.71 -4.15
N GLU A 4 -8.69 11.15 -5.41
CA GLU A 4 -9.54 10.64 -6.50
C GLU A 4 -9.30 9.17 -6.81
N TRP A 5 -8.08 8.67 -6.65
CA TRP A 5 -7.82 7.24 -6.85
C TRP A 5 -8.48 6.38 -5.77
N GLN A 6 -8.49 6.84 -4.50
CA GLN A 6 -9.12 6.11 -3.39
C GLN A 6 -10.63 5.94 -3.65
N GLN A 7 -11.28 6.97 -4.20
CA GLN A 7 -12.71 6.96 -4.52
C GLN A 7 -13.12 5.91 -5.56
N ARG A 8 -12.16 5.36 -6.30
CA ARG A 8 -12.40 4.27 -7.26
C ARG A 8 -12.32 2.89 -6.61
N VAL A 9 -11.78 2.78 -5.41
CA VAL A 9 -11.66 1.52 -4.68
C VAL A 9 -13.06 1.07 -4.21
N PRO A 10 -13.50 -0.16 -4.53
CA PRO A 10 -14.76 -0.69 -4.06
C PRO A 10 -14.89 -0.62 -2.54
N ASN A 11 -16.08 -0.24 -2.06
CA ASN A 11 -16.40 -0.15 -0.63
C ASN A 11 -15.55 0.83 0.18
N ILE A 12 -14.79 1.76 -0.45
CA ILE A 12 -13.91 2.68 0.28
C ILE A 12 -14.63 3.64 1.23
N ASP A 13 -15.93 3.88 1.02
CA ASP A 13 -16.75 4.68 1.94
C ASP A 13 -17.05 3.95 3.26
N ASP A 14 -16.87 2.63 3.31
CA ASP A 14 -16.89 1.86 4.55
C ASP A 14 -15.61 2.16 5.35
N GLY A 15 -15.78 2.71 6.55
CA GLY A 15 -14.66 3.13 7.39
C GLY A 15 -13.66 2.01 7.72
N ASN A 16 -14.11 0.75 7.79
CA ASN A 16 -13.22 -0.39 8.01
C ASN A 16 -12.36 -0.68 6.79
N VAL A 17 -12.97 -0.62 5.59
CA VAL A 17 -12.26 -0.83 4.33
C VAL A 17 -11.24 0.29 4.13
N ARG A 18 -11.65 1.56 4.30
CA ARG A 18 -10.75 2.71 4.22
C ARG A 18 -9.57 2.57 5.18
N TRP A 19 -9.85 2.23 6.43
CA TRP A 19 -8.82 2.04 7.43
C TRP A 19 -7.84 0.94 6.99
N SER A 20 -8.34 -0.20 6.50
CA SER A 20 -7.50 -1.31 6.07
C SER A 20 -6.67 -1.01 4.81
N VAL A 21 -7.17 -0.19 3.88
CA VAL A 21 -6.53 0.09 2.58
C VAL A 21 -5.55 1.24 2.66
N VAL A 22 -5.78 2.21 3.54
CA VAL A 22 -4.99 3.45 3.61
C VAL A 22 -4.32 3.59 4.97
N ASN A 23 -5.12 3.70 6.04
CA ASN A 23 -4.59 4.06 7.37
C ASN A 23 -3.62 3.00 7.92
N LEU A 24 -3.95 1.71 7.81
CA LEU A 24 -3.12 0.62 8.31
C LEU A 24 -1.71 0.63 7.70
N HIS A 25 -1.60 1.10 6.47
CA HIS A 25 -0.33 1.19 5.74
C HIS A 25 0.37 2.54 5.93
N SER A 26 -0.16 3.43 6.77
CA SER A 26 0.48 4.71 7.01
C SER A 26 1.70 4.56 7.90
N VAL A 27 2.73 5.41 7.69
CA VAL A 27 3.91 5.49 8.58
C VAL A 27 3.47 5.70 10.03
N GLU A 28 2.40 6.43 10.27
CA GLU A 28 1.82 6.65 11.61
C GLU A 28 1.42 5.35 12.31
N PHE A 29 1.10 4.30 11.55
CA PHE A 29 0.71 2.99 12.06
C PHE A 29 1.84 1.96 12.01
N SER A 30 3.06 2.33 11.61
CA SER A 30 4.23 1.42 11.52
C SER A 30 4.45 0.59 12.80
N ASN A 31 4.43 1.23 13.96
CA ASN A 31 4.59 0.57 15.27
C ASN A 31 3.47 -0.43 15.61
N GLU A 32 2.27 -0.23 15.06
CA GLU A 32 1.08 -1.05 15.32
C GLU A 32 0.73 -1.97 14.15
N PHE A 33 1.52 -1.93 13.07
CA PHE A 33 1.20 -2.57 11.80
C PHE A 33 0.95 -4.06 11.96
N GLU A 34 1.87 -4.78 12.61
CA GLU A 34 1.73 -6.23 12.79
C GLU A 34 0.48 -6.61 13.60
N GLN A 35 0.23 -5.90 14.69
CA GLN A 35 -0.93 -6.15 15.55
C GLN A 35 -2.24 -5.84 14.81
N SER A 36 -2.28 -4.73 14.09
CA SER A 36 -3.42 -4.28 13.29
C SER A 36 -3.71 -5.23 12.13
N ALA A 37 -2.68 -5.67 11.41
CA ALA A 37 -2.80 -6.63 10.32
C ALA A 37 -3.32 -7.98 10.83
N LYS A 38 -2.82 -8.46 11.99
CA LYS A 38 -3.31 -9.68 12.63
C LYS A 38 -4.78 -9.55 13.05
N ARG A 39 -5.15 -8.41 13.64
CA ARG A 39 -6.53 -8.13 14.02
C ARG A 39 -7.46 -8.16 12.81
N LEU A 40 -7.09 -7.46 11.72
CA LEU A 40 -7.85 -7.45 10.47
C LEU A 40 -8.04 -8.88 9.94
N ARG A 41 -6.96 -9.67 9.87
CA ARG A 41 -7.02 -11.09 9.47
C ARG A 41 -8.01 -11.89 10.29
N ASP A 42 -8.00 -11.73 11.60
CA ASP A 42 -8.91 -12.44 12.50
C ASP A 42 -10.36 -11.97 12.34
N GLU A 43 -10.61 -10.69 12.08
CA GLU A 43 -11.93 -10.12 11.82
C GLU A 43 -12.52 -10.65 10.50
N VAL A 44 -11.77 -10.58 9.39
CA VAL A 44 -12.24 -11.10 8.09
C VAL A 44 -12.42 -12.62 8.09
N ARG A 45 -11.70 -13.36 8.95
CA ARG A 45 -11.93 -14.81 9.13
C ARG A 45 -13.24 -15.12 9.84
N ARG A 46 -13.70 -14.23 10.74
CA ARG A 46 -14.93 -14.42 11.53
C ARG A 46 -16.17 -13.93 10.79
N ASP A 47 -16.03 -12.93 9.94
CA ASP A 47 -17.15 -12.31 9.20
C ASP A 47 -16.94 -12.41 7.68
N PRO A 48 -17.66 -13.34 7.00
CA PRO A 48 -17.59 -13.49 5.55
C PRO A 48 -18.07 -12.26 4.76
N ALA A 49 -19.00 -11.46 5.30
CA ALA A 49 -19.48 -10.26 4.62
C ALA A 49 -18.44 -9.14 4.69
N MET A 50 -17.78 -9.00 5.85
CA MET A 50 -16.63 -8.11 5.99
C MET A 50 -15.49 -8.54 5.08
N ARG A 51 -15.18 -9.84 5.03
CA ARG A 51 -14.18 -10.42 4.13
C ARG A 51 -14.43 -10.06 2.68
N ALA A 52 -15.64 -10.27 2.18
CA ALA A 52 -15.97 -10.00 0.78
C ALA A 52 -15.70 -8.55 0.36
N LYS A 53 -16.03 -7.57 1.22
CA LYS A 53 -15.76 -6.15 0.95
C LYS A 53 -14.26 -5.85 0.84
N HIS A 54 -13.47 -6.42 1.76
CA HIS A 54 -12.03 -6.21 1.77
C HIS A 54 -11.34 -6.95 0.62
N GLU A 55 -11.73 -8.19 0.31
CA GLU A 55 -11.22 -8.92 -0.86
C GLU A 55 -11.51 -8.18 -2.16
N GLU A 56 -12.71 -7.60 -2.31
CA GLU A 56 -13.05 -6.82 -3.49
C GLU A 56 -12.18 -5.55 -3.60
N ALA A 57 -11.97 -4.83 -2.50
CA ALA A 57 -11.12 -3.65 -2.46
C ALA A 57 -9.66 -3.98 -2.79
N TYR A 58 -9.09 -5.02 -2.17
CA TYR A 58 -7.71 -5.44 -2.41
C TYR A 58 -7.50 -6.02 -3.82
N ARG A 59 -8.47 -6.77 -4.35
CA ARG A 59 -8.44 -7.20 -5.75
C ARG A 59 -8.39 -6.00 -6.70
N TYR A 60 -9.20 -4.98 -6.46
CA TYR A 60 -9.16 -3.75 -7.26
C TYR A 60 -7.79 -3.06 -7.18
N LEU A 61 -7.20 -2.96 -5.99
CA LEU A 61 -5.85 -2.38 -5.81
C LEU A 61 -4.77 -3.15 -6.55
N LEU A 62 -4.87 -4.48 -6.61
CA LEU A 62 -3.89 -5.29 -7.35
C LEU A 62 -4.07 -5.13 -8.87
N GLU A 63 -5.30 -5.11 -9.36
CA GLU A 63 -5.61 -4.89 -10.78
C GLU A 63 -5.29 -3.45 -11.24
N ASN A 64 -5.45 -2.47 -10.34
CA ASN A 64 -5.35 -1.04 -10.62
C ASN A 64 -4.36 -0.36 -9.67
N THR A 65 -3.20 -0.97 -9.46
CA THR A 65 -2.22 -0.50 -8.46
C THR A 65 -1.94 0.99 -8.62
N PRO A 66 -2.10 1.78 -7.56
CA PRO A 66 -1.83 3.21 -7.63
C PRO A 66 -0.36 3.45 -7.96
N THR A 67 -0.05 4.65 -8.44
CA THR A 67 1.33 5.08 -8.56
C THR A 67 1.97 5.21 -7.17
N VAL A 68 3.29 5.08 -7.09
CA VAL A 68 4.02 5.25 -5.82
C VAL A 68 3.75 6.62 -5.20
N ARG A 69 3.60 7.67 -6.02
CA ARG A 69 3.24 9.01 -5.56
C ARG A 69 1.83 9.07 -4.97
N GLU A 70 0.84 8.53 -5.68
CA GLU A 70 -0.55 8.49 -5.18
C GLU A 70 -0.68 7.73 -3.84
N TRP A 71 0.10 6.66 -3.70
CA TRP A 71 0.20 5.88 -2.48
C TRP A 71 0.85 6.67 -1.34
N ALA A 72 2.03 7.27 -1.59
CA ALA A 72 2.75 8.08 -0.62
C ALA A 72 1.95 9.31 -0.17
N GLU A 73 1.27 10.02 -1.07
CA GLU A 73 0.37 11.13 -0.72
C GLU A 73 -0.78 10.71 0.21
N SER A 74 -1.11 9.43 0.25
CA SER A 74 -2.22 8.88 1.04
C SER A 74 -1.79 8.24 2.36
N THR A 75 -0.57 7.69 2.40
CA THR A 75 -0.08 6.83 3.48
C THR A 75 1.24 7.32 4.08
N ASP A 76 1.87 8.33 3.50
CA ASP A 76 3.23 8.78 3.86
C ASP A 76 4.30 7.69 3.75
N THR A 77 3.94 6.52 3.18
CA THR A 77 4.84 5.39 2.92
C THR A 77 5.26 5.44 1.47
N SER A 78 6.56 5.44 1.21
CA SER A 78 7.11 5.49 -0.14
C SER A 78 7.62 4.14 -0.59
N PHE A 79 7.50 3.88 -1.90
CA PHE A 79 8.05 2.69 -2.55
C PHE A 79 8.90 3.14 -3.73
N CYS A 80 9.96 2.38 -4.03
CA CYS A 80 10.92 2.67 -5.09
C CYS A 80 10.36 2.44 -6.49
N SER A 81 9.38 1.55 -6.60
CA SER A 81 8.71 1.29 -7.87
C SER A 81 7.27 0.83 -7.66
N ARG A 82 6.46 0.99 -8.70
CA ARG A 82 5.09 0.46 -8.72
C ARG A 82 5.06 -1.07 -8.63
N ALA A 83 6.10 -1.74 -9.12
CA ALA A 83 6.25 -3.20 -8.98
C ALA A 83 6.46 -3.60 -7.51
N GLN A 84 7.33 -2.90 -6.78
CA GLN A 84 7.55 -3.13 -5.35
C GLN A 84 6.28 -2.88 -4.54
N LEU A 85 5.54 -1.81 -4.83
CA LEU A 85 4.24 -1.54 -4.21
C LEU A 85 3.23 -2.67 -4.50
N HIS A 86 3.15 -3.13 -5.75
CA HIS A 86 2.27 -4.24 -6.12
C HIS A 86 2.63 -5.53 -5.36
N GLU A 87 3.92 -5.88 -5.29
CA GLU A 87 4.40 -7.06 -4.55
C GLU A 87 4.08 -6.98 -3.07
N TYR A 88 4.28 -5.80 -2.46
CA TYR A 88 3.90 -5.52 -1.08
C TYR A 88 2.40 -5.74 -0.84
N LEU A 89 1.54 -5.13 -1.69
CA LEU A 89 0.09 -5.27 -1.58
C LEU A 89 -0.38 -6.72 -1.79
N GLN A 90 0.25 -7.44 -2.72
CA GLN A 90 -0.03 -8.85 -2.96
C GLN A 90 0.29 -9.68 -1.73
N ALA A 91 1.49 -9.49 -1.16
CA ALA A 91 1.89 -10.24 0.03
C ALA A 91 1.03 -9.92 1.24
N PHE A 92 0.58 -8.67 1.40
CA PHE A 92 -0.37 -8.29 2.44
C PHE A 92 -1.74 -8.96 2.23
N SER A 93 -2.26 -8.94 1.00
CA SER A 93 -3.50 -9.62 0.61
C SER A 93 -3.42 -11.13 0.92
N ASP A 94 -2.33 -11.79 0.55
CA ASP A 94 -2.10 -13.21 0.82
C ASP A 94 -2.02 -13.54 2.32
N TYR A 95 -1.56 -12.59 3.13
CA TYR A 95 -1.55 -12.72 4.59
C TYR A 95 -2.96 -12.59 5.18
N VAL A 96 -3.72 -11.58 4.76
CA VAL A 96 -5.04 -11.30 5.32
C VAL A 96 -6.06 -12.35 4.87
N PHE A 97 -6.08 -12.71 3.59
CA PHE A 97 -7.12 -13.57 3.01
C PHE A 97 -6.68 -15.01 2.73
N GLY A 98 -5.37 -15.22 2.62
CA GLY A 98 -4.77 -16.51 2.30
C GLY A 98 -4.02 -17.17 3.47
N ASP A 99 -3.05 -18.00 3.08
CA ASP A 99 -2.34 -18.91 3.98
C ASP A 99 -0.98 -18.36 4.44
N ARG A 100 -0.57 -17.17 3.98
CA ARG A 100 0.71 -16.59 4.39
C ARG A 100 0.72 -16.39 5.92
N THR A 101 1.83 -16.75 6.55
CA THR A 101 1.92 -16.84 8.01
C THR A 101 2.23 -15.51 8.68
N ALA A 102 2.92 -14.60 7.99
CA ALA A 102 3.30 -13.28 8.51
C ALA A 102 3.09 -12.17 7.45
N PRO A 103 2.72 -10.95 7.87
CA PRO A 103 2.63 -9.80 6.96
C PRO A 103 4.03 -9.35 6.55
N ILE A 104 4.14 -8.66 5.41
CA ILE A 104 5.35 -7.89 5.09
C ILE A 104 5.14 -6.49 5.65
N ALA A 105 6.08 -5.99 6.44
CA ALA A 105 6.06 -4.61 6.91
C ALA A 105 6.25 -3.65 5.72
N PRO A 106 5.60 -2.47 5.71
CA PRO A 106 5.96 -1.44 4.75
C PRO A 106 7.47 -1.09 4.90
N PRO A 107 8.13 -0.67 3.82
CA PRO A 107 9.51 -0.20 3.91
C PRO A 107 9.61 0.98 4.87
N ASP A 108 10.74 1.10 5.55
CA ASP A 108 11.02 2.29 6.35
C ASP A 108 11.20 3.47 5.38
N SER A 109 10.52 4.60 5.62
CA SER A 109 10.58 5.77 4.73
C SER A 109 11.98 6.38 4.61
N ASP A 110 12.91 6.01 5.48
CA ASP A 110 14.32 6.43 5.47
C ASP A 110 15.23 5.47 4.67
N GLU A 111 14.74 4.32 4.21
CA GLU A 111 15.53 3.41 3.37
C GLU A 111 15.64 3.99 1.96
N PRO A 112 16.86 4.29 1.49
CA PRO A 112 17.03 4.79 0.14
C PRO A 112 16.73 3.70 -0.87
N CYS A 113 16.08 4.12 -1.93
CA CYS A 113 15.80 3.24 -3.04
C CYS A 113 17.13 2.87 -3.72
N GLU A 114 17.39 1.58 -3.89
CA GLU A 114 18.64 1.08 -4.49
C GLU A 114 18.84 1.53 -5.97
N HIS A 115 17.85 2.24 -6.53
CA HIS A 115 17.86 2.86 -7.86
C HIS A 115 17.85 4.40 -7.82
N GLU A 116 18.05 5.02 -6.66
CA GLU A 116 18.30 6.46 -6.57
C GLU A 116 19.70 6.74 -7.12
N GLU A 117 19.78 7.30 -8.32
CA GLU A 117 20.93 8.13 -8.66
C GLU A 117 20.95 9.29 -7.67
N ARG A 118 21.66 9.13 -6.56
CA ARG A 118 21.95 10.25 -5.68
C ARG A 118 22.79 11.23 -6.46
N ASP A 119 22.42 12.51 -6.40
CA ASP A 119 23.27 13.55 -6.96
C ASP A 119 24.62 13.59 -6.22
N GLU A 120 25.54 14.42 -6.69
CA GLU A 120 26.86 14.60 -6.06
C GLU A 120 26.81 15.07 -4.59
N ASN A 121 25.63 15.51 -4.11
CA ASN A 121 25.38 15.97 -2.75
C ASN A 121 24.69 14.92 -1.86
N GLY A 122 24.35 13.75 -2.41
CA GLY A 122 23.66 12.69 -1.69
C GLY A 122 22.15 12.91 -1.55
N GLU A 123 21.60 13.90 -2.26
CA GLU A 123 20.18 14.22 -2.26
C GLU A 123 19.42 13.27 -3.20
N CYS A 124 18.24 12.82 -2.76
CA CYS A 124 17.38 11.95 -3.55
C CYS A 124 16.82 12.76 -4.74
N VAL A 125 17.31 12.52 -5.95
CA VAL A 125 16.70 13.10 -7.14
C VAL A 125 15.42 12.33 -7.47
N PRO A 126 14.29 12.99 -7.72
CA PRO A 126 13.13 12.31 -8.28
C PRO A 126 13.56 11.70 -9.63
N PHE A 127 13.18 10.44 -9.87
CA PHE A 127 13.35 9.77 -11.16
C PHE A 127 12.70 10.66 -12.22
N ASP A 128 13.50 11.46 -12.92
CA ASP A 128 13.04 12.22 -14.07
C ASP A 128 12.40 11.19 -15.00
N ALA A 129 11.12 11.40 -15.29
CA ALA A 129 10.48 10.73 -16.39
C ALA A 129 11.11 11.31 -17.67
N GLU A 130 12.32 10.87 -18.00
CA GLU A 130 12.96 11.27 -19.24
C GLU A 130 12.17 10.68 -20.41
N ASP A 131 11.50 11.60 -21.10
CA ASP A 131 11.46 11.71 -22.54
C ASP A 131 10.92 10.52 -23.34
N GLY A 132 9.63 10.62 -23.65
CA GLY A 132 9.09 10.07 -24.88
C GLY A 132 9.10 11.14 -25.98
N GLU A 133 10.25 11.37 -26.60
CA GLU A 133 10.35 12.01 -27.92
C GLU A 133 9.39 11.33 -28.91
N ARG A 134 8.43 12.08 -29.45
CA ARG A 134 8.40 12.42 -30.90
C ARG A 134 7.39 13.50 -31.25
#